data_AF-A0A7K2MZN8-F1
#
_entry.id   AF-A0A7K2MZN8-F1
#
_cell.length_a   1.000
_cell.length_b   1.000
_cell.length_c   1.000
_cell.angle_alpha   90.00
_cell.angle_beta   90.00
_cell.angle_gamma   90.00
#
_symmetry.space_group_name_H-M   'P 1'
#
loop_
_entity.id
_entity.type
_entity.pdbx_description
1 polymer ?
#
loop_
_entity_poly.entity_id
_entity_poly.type
_entity_poly.pdbx_seq_one_letter_code
_entity_poly.pdbx_strand_id
1 'polypeptide(L)'
;MPRSSTGLHALTSQQLTASGSPHDRVYVEAAPGSGKTTVSAMRFGMHRFAAPADPRAVVAVSFTRSATEELRTRVIRQWGSASLRWPHRIVTLDTLLCDLLFHLLNKGVLHWPGGHTELEVLDTWRTTLPTRPTRIKPVLQVNGGRIVMRTVDETHTANHPSTMDFKASISSGTCTHDNVREVLQGALTAEAARLALSSFFETSVRS
;
A
#
# COMPACT_ATOMS: atom_id res chain seq x y z
N MET A 1 34.17 14.47 -9.36
CA MET A 1 34.41 13.02 -9.47
C MET A 1 33.56 12.32 -8.43
N PRO A 2 32.67 11.37 -8.79
CA PRO A 2 31.88 10.65 -7.81
C PRO A 2 32.80 9.72 -7.02
N ARG A 3 32.70 9.77 -5.68
CA ARG A 3 33.43 8.89 -4.77
C ARG A 3 33.11 7.43 -5.12
N SER A 4 34.16 6.63 -5.31
CA SER A 4 34.08 5.18 -5.51
C SER A 4 33.17 4.53 -4.47
N SER A 5 32.00 4.06 -4.91
CA SER A 5 31.04 3.36 -4.07
C SER A 5 31.57 1.98 -3.71
N THR A 6 31.97 1.79 -2.47
CA THR A 6 32.33 0.50 -1.86
C THR A 6 31.17 -0.52 -1.84
N GLY A 7 29.96 -0.17 -2.30
CA GLY A 7 28.77 -1.02 -2.23
C GLY A 7 28.58 -2.04 -3.37
N LEU A 8 29.23 -1.88 -4.53
CA LEU A 8 29.07 -2.81 -5.67
C LEU A 8 29.91 -4.10 -5.52
N HIS A 9 30.97 -4.07 -4.73
CA HIS A 9 31.91 -5.19 -4.57
C HIS A 9 31.45 -6.29 -3.58
N ALA A 10 30.22 -6.21 -3.03
CA ALA A 10 29.73 -7.14 -2.00
C ALA A 10 28.47 -7.94 -2.40
N LEU A 11 28.04 -7.89 -3.66
CA LEU A 11 26.86 -8.62 -4.13
C LEU A 11 27.26 -9.96 -4.77
N THR A 12 26.49 -11.01 -4.49
CA THR A 12 26.64 -12.27 -5.22
C THR A 12 26.16 -12.13 -6.66
N SER A 13 26.59 -13.04 -7.55
CA SER A 13 26.13 -13.06 -8.95
C SER A 13 24.60 -13.14 -9.08
N GLN A 14 23.96 -13.92 -8.20
CA GLN A 14 22.49 -14.01 -8.13
C GLN A 14 21.85 -12.70 -7.70
N GLN A 15 22.43 -12.01 -6.70
CA GLN A 15 21.93 -10.71 -6.26
C GLN A 15 22.09 -9.63 -7.34
N LEU A 16 23.21 -9.62 -8.07
CA LEU A 16 23.43 -8.74 -9.21
C LEU A 16 22.39 -8.99 -10.31
N THR A 17 22.18 -10.26 -10.66
CA THR A 17 21.19 -10.67 -11.67
C THR A 17 19.79 -10.24 -11.27
N ALA A 18 19.37 -10.50 -10.03
CA ALA A 18 18.04 -10.12 -9.55
C ALA A 18 17.87 -8.58 -9.49
N SER A 19 18.90 -7.86 -9.06
CA SER A 19 18.84 -6.39 -8.92
C SER A 19 18.82 -5.67 -10.27
N GLY A 20 19.57 -6.18 -11.25
CA GLY A 20 19.73 -5.58 -12.58
C GLY A 20 18.90 -6.24 -13.69
N SER A 21 18.05 -7.21 -13.37
CA SER A 21 17.25 -7.92 -14.38
C SER A 21 16.38 -6.93 -15.17
N PRO A 22 16.41 -6.98 -16.52
CA PRO A 22 15.66 -6.06 -17.37
C PRO A 22 14.18 -6.45 -17.51
N HIS A 23 13.75 -7.56 -16.90
CA HIS A 23 12.36 -8.00 -16.98
C HIS A 23 11.45 -7.17 -16.06
N ASP A 24 10.25 -6.87 -16.55
CA ASP A 24 9.22 -6.14 -15.79
C ASP A 24 8.74 -6.93 -14.57
N ARG A 25 8.77 -8.27 -14.63
CA ARG A 25 8.31 -9.16 -13.57
C ARG A 25 9.42 -10.12 -13.19
N VAL A 26 9.88 -10.00 -11.94
CA VAL A 26 10.94 -10.84 -11.39
C VAL A 26 10.48 -11.38 -10.06
N TYR A 27 10.46 -12.71 -9.93
CA TYR A 27 10.25 -13.39 -8.67
C TYR A 27 11.60 -13.79 -8.08
N VAL A 28 11.85 -13.42 -6.82
CA VAL A 28 13.08 -13.73 -6.10
C VAL A 28 12.73 -14.55 -4.86
N GLU A 29 13.05 -15.83 -4.90
CA GLU A 29 12.98 -16.70 -3.73
C GLU A 29 14.26 -16.57 -2.89
N ALA A 30 14.10 -16.33 -1.59
CA ALA A 30 15.20 -15.93 -0.73
C ALA A 30 14.99 -16.44 0.71
N ALA A 31 15.94 -17.24 1.21
CA ALA A 31 15.97 -17.65 2.60
C ALA A 31 16.19 -16.45 3.55
N PRO A 32 15.79 -16.53 4.83
CA PRO A 32 16.18 -15.53 5.84
C PRO A 32 17.70 -15.28 5.82
N GLY A 33 18.10 -14.01 5.93
CA GLY A 33 19.53 -13.62 5.92
C GLY A 33 20.21 -13.56 4.55
N SER A 34 19.59 -14.06 3.46
CA SER A 34 20.19 -14.09 2.10
C SER A 34 20.39 -12.74 1.40
N GLY A 35 20.03 -11.62 2.05
CA GLY A 35 20.21 -10.28 1.50
C GLY A 35 19.05 -9.76 0.62
N LYS A 36 17.84 -10.30 0.75
CA LYS A 36 16.64 -9.83 0.02
C LYS A 36 16.46 -8.30 0.00
N THR A 37 16.64 -7.65 1.16
CA THR A 37 16.50 -6.19 1.28
C THR A 37 17.59 -5.45 0.53
N THR A 38 18.80 -6.03 0.42
CA THR A 38 19.88 -5.47 -0.38
C THR A 38 19.52 -5.51 -1.87
N VAL A 39 18.99 -6.64 -2.36
CA VAL A 39 18.51 -6.76 -3.75
C VAL A 39 17.42 -5.74 -4.04
N SER A 40 16.42 -5.61 -3.16
CA SER A 40 15.36 -4.60 -3.31
C SER A 40 15.90 -3.17 -3.33
N ALA A 41 16.87 -2.84 -2.47
CA ALA A 41 17.47 -1.50 -2.43
C ALA A 41 18.27 -1.19 -3.71
N MET A 42 19.02 -2.16 -4.23
CA MET A 42 19.74 -2.02 -5.49
C MET A 42 18.78 -1.86 -6.65
N ARG A 43 17.76 -2.73 -6.75
CA ARG A 43 16.75 -2.69 -7.80
C ARG A 43 15.98 -1.37 -7.79
N PHE A 44 15.59 -0.87 -6.62
CA PHE A 44 14.92 0.43 -6.49
C PHE A 44 15.75 1.55 -7.14
N GLY A 45 17.03 1.64 -6.82
CA GLY A 45 17.92 2.65 -7.42
C GLY A 45 18.10 2.47 -8.93
N MET A 46 18.24 1.23 -9.40
CA MET A 46 18.31 0.94 -10.84
C MET A 46 17.06 1.44 -11.57
N HIS A 47 15.85 1.09 -11.11
CA HIS A 47 14.62 1.61 -11.71
C HIS A 47 14.50 3.13 -11.60
N ARG A 48 14.93 3.71 -10.47
CA ARG A 48 14.87 5.17 -10.24
C ARG A 48 15.74 5.95 -11.21
N PHE A 49 16.94 5.47 -11.49
CA PHE A 49 17.94 6.22 -12.25
C PHE A 49 18.09 5.77 -13.71
N ALA A 50 17.52 4.64 -14.12
CA ALA A 50 17.61 4.15 -15.49
C ALA A 50 16.83 4.99 -16.52
N ALA A 51 15.80 5.75 -16.10
CA ALA A 51 15.14 6.71 -16.98
C ALA A 51 14.77 7.98 -16.19
N PRO A 52 15.70 8.93 -16.04
CA PRO A 52 15.51 10.10 -15.18
C PRO A 52 14.46 11.09 -15.69
N ALA A 53 14.09 11.00 -16.98
CA ALA A 53 13.05 11.82 -17.59
C ALA A 53 11.63 11.25 -17.43
N ASP A 54 11.48 9.99 -16.97
CA ASP A 54 10.16 9.40 -16.72
C ASP A 54 9.58 10.00 -15.42
N PRO A 55 8.41 10.67 -15.47
CA PRO A 55 7.82 11.31 -14.30
C PRO A 55 7.15 10.31 -13.35
N ARG A 56 7.01 9.03 -13.72
CA ARG A 56 6.32 8.02 -12.91
C ARG A 56 7.15 7.59 -11.71
N ALA A 57 6.45 7.30 -10.62
CA ALA A 57 7.04 6.88 -9.36
C ALA A 57 7.66 5.49 -9.44
N VAL A 58 8.78 5.31 -8.76
CA VAL A 58 9.27 3.99 -8.37
C VAL A 58 8.79 3.78 -6.94
N VAL A 59 7.97 2.75 -6.73
CA VAL A 59 7.33 2.48 -5.46
C VAL A 59 7.80 1.12 -4.95
N ALA A 60 8.42 1.11 -3.77
CA ALA A 60 8.66 -0.13 -3.04
C ALA A 60 7.64 -0.27 -1.91
N VAL A 61 7.10 -1.47 -1.77
CA VAL A 61 6.12 -1.81 -0.73
C VAL A 61 6.64 -2.89 0.20
N SER A 62 6.29 -2.79 1.48
CA SER A 62 6.50 -3.86 2.46
C SER A 62 5.34 -3.95 3.45
N PHE A 63 5.28 -5.02 4.26
CA PHE A 63 4.18 -5.23 5.20
C PHE A 63 4.30 -4.38 6.46
N THR A 64 5.51 -4.17 6.97
CA THR A 64 5.71 -3.50 8.27
C THR A 64 6.41 -2.16 8.09
N ARG A 65 6.08 -1.20 8.98
CA ARG A 65 6.75 0.10 9.06
C ARG A 65 8.27 -0.06 9.30
N SER A 66 8.69 -1.07 10.07
CA SER A 66 10.10 -1.35 10.30
C SER A 66 10.83 -1.83 9.04
N ALA A 67 10.20 -2.66 8.21
CA ALA A 67 10.79 -3.13 6.96
C ALA A 67 10.89 -2.02 5.91
N THR A 68 9.91 -1.11 5.86
CA THR A 68 9.98 0.06 4.98
C THR A 68 11.09 1.02 5.39
N GLU A 69 11.28 1.25 6.69
CA GLU A 69 12.36 2.13 7.19
C GLU A 69 13.76 1.52 7.01
N GLU A 70 13.90 0.21 7.22
CA GLU A 70 15.14 -0.51 6.91
C GLU A 70 15.47 -0.41 5.41
N LEU A 71 14.49 -0.61 4.53
CA LEU A 71 14.70 -0.48 3.08
C LEU A 71 15.03 0.97 2.68
N ARG A 72 14.33 1.95 3.24
CA ARG A 72 14.59 3.40 3.06
C ARG A 72 16.02 3.74 3.43
N THR A 73 16.47 3.30 4.60
CA THR A 73 17.83 3.54 5.08
C THR A 73 18.86 2.95 4.13
N ARG A 74 18.65 1.71 3.66
CA ARG A 74 19.56 1.07 2.69
C ARG A 74 19.59 1.79 1.35
N VAL A 75 18.43 2.20 0.83
CA VAL A 75 18.33 2.95 -0.43
C VAL A 75 19.06 4.28 -0.32
N ILE A 76 18.84 5.05 0.76
CA ILE A 76 19.54 6.33 0.98
C ILE A 76 21.05 6.11 1.11
N ARG A 77 21.48 5.09 1.85
CA ARG A 77 22.91 4.79 2.04
C ARG A 77 23.59 4.43 0.72
N GLN A 78 22.91 3.66 -0.13
CA GLN A 78 23.46 3.14 -1.39
C GLN A 78 23.40 4.16 -2.54
N TRP A 79 22.31 4.92 -2.62
CA TRP A 79 21.96 5.75 -3.78
C TRP A 79 21.80 7.23 -3.47
N GLY A 80 21.94 7.63 -2.21
CA GLY A 80 21.71 8.99 -1.73
C GLY A 80 20.23 9.34 -1.56
N SER A 81 19.95 10.43 -0.84
CA SER A 81 18.59 10.90 -0.55
C SER A 81 17.79 11.32 -1.80
N ALA A 82 18.48 11.66 -2.89
CA ALA A 82 17.87 12.00 -4.17
C ALA A 82 17.04 10.84 -4.76
N SER A 83 17.34 9.59 -4.38
CA SER A 83 16.58 8.41 -4.80
C SER A 83 15.11 8.43 -4.34
N LEU A 84 14.80 9.14 -3.25
CA LEU A 84 13.47 9.25 -2.65
C LEU A 84 12.85 10.64 -2.80
N ARG A 85 13.38 11.47 -3.70
CA ARG A 85 12.68 12.69 -4.10
C ARG A 85 11.34 12.29 -4.71
N TRP A 86 10.34 13.14 -4.51
CA TRP A 86 9.03 12.97 -5.13
C TRP A 86 9.19 12.72 -6.65
N PRO A 87 8.44 11.78 -7.24
CA PRO A 87 7.33 11.00 -6.65
C PRO A 87 7.74 9.63 -6.07
N HIS A 88 9.04 9.32 -6.00
CA HIS A 88 9.52 8.00 -5.60
C HIS A 88 9.37 7.77 -4.09
N ARG A 89 8.93 6.58 -3.69
CA ARG A 89 8.57 6.32 -2.30
C ARG A 89 8.70 4.86 -1.90
N ILE A 90 8.85 4.67 -0.59
CA ILE A 90 8.88 3.37 0.07
C ILE A 90 7.82 3.43 1.17
N VAL A 91 6.79 2.60 1.05
CA VAL A 91 5.56 2.68 1.86
C VAL A 91 5.11 1.30 2.29
N THR A 92 4.21 1.24 3.28
CA THR A 92 3.57 -0.05 3.62
C THR A 92 2.52 -0.40 2.57
N LEU A 93 2.15 -1.68 2.51
CA LEU A 93 1.01 -2.10 1.69
C LEU A 93 -0.26 -1.34 2.07
N ASP A 94 -0.51 -1.14 3.37
CA ASP A 94 -1.67 -0.39 3.85
C ASP A 94 -1.69 1.06 3.38
N THR A 95 -0.55 1.75 3.38
CA THR A 95 -0.46 3.11 2.81
C THR A 95 -0.79 3.11 1.32
N LEU A 96 -0.28 2.15 0.55
CA LEU A 96 -0.64 2.03 -0.86
C LEU A 96 -2.14 1.81 -1.03
N LEU A 97 -2.75 0.91 -0.24
CA LEU A 97 -4.18 0.63 -0.31
C LEU A 97 -5.03 1.88 0.00
N CYS A 98 -4.65 2.68 1.00
CA CYS A 98 -5.30 3.96 1.27
C CYS A 98 -5.24 4.90 0.06
N ASP A 99 -4.09 5.01 -0.60
CA ASP A 99 -3.95 5.83 -1.82
C ASP A 99 -4.87 5.36 -2.94
N LEU A 100 -5.01 4.03 -3.13
CA LEU A 100 -5.92 3.47 -4.15
C LEU A 100 -7.38 3.77 -3.83
N LEU A 101 -7.77 3.66 -2.56
CA LEU A 101 -9.13 4.03 -2.14
C LEU A 101 -9.40 5.51 -2.40
N PHE A 102 -8.50 6.39 -1.96
CA PHE A 102 -8.64 7.83 -2.18
C PHE A 102 -8.66 8.19 -3.66
N HIS A 103 -7.88 7.51 -4.49
CA HIS A 103 -7.96 7.68 -5.94
C HIS A 103 -9.35 7.34 -6.47
N LEU A 104 -9.92 6.20 -6.07
CA LEU A 104 -11.25 5.76 -6.52
C LEU A 104 -12.37 6.68 -6.02
N LEU A 105 -12.26 7.20 -4.80
CA LEU A 105 -13.20 8.19 -4.26
C LEU A 105 -13.12 9.52 -5.02
N ASN A 106 -11.92 10.05 -5.22
CA ASN A 106 -11.70 11.30 -5.95
C ASN A 106 -12.12 11.23 -7.42
N LYS A 107 -12.07 10.04 -8.03
CA LYS A 107 -12.57 9.80 -9.40
C LYS A 107 -14.08 9.56 -9.46
N GLY A 108 -14.78 9.51 -8.32
CA GLY A 108 -16.21 9.21 -8.26
C GLY A 108 -16.55 7.77 -8.69
N VAL A 109 -15.57 6.87 -8.70
CA VAL A 109 -15.79 5.44 -8.97
C VAL A 109 -16.40 4.77 -7.74
N LEU A 110 -15.91 5.17 -6.57
CA LEU A 110 -16.49 4.80 -5.28
C LEU A 110 -17.12 6.01 -4.61
N HIS A 111 -18.18 5.75 -3.84
CA HIS A 111 -18.90 6.76 -3.09
C HIS A 111 -18.97 6.35 -1.63
N TRP A 112 -18.28 7.10 -0.78
CA TRP A 112 -18.28 6.89 0.66
C TRP A 112 -19.59 7.39 1.30
N PRO A 113 -20.11 6.75 2.36
CA PRO A 113 -21.27 7.26 3.11
C PRO A 113 -21.03 8.68 3.61
N GLY A 114 -21.96 9.60 3.33
CA GLY A 114 -21.78 11.02 3.68
C GLY A 114 -21.04 11.85 2.62
N GLY A 115 -20.61 11.23 1.50
CA GLY A 115 -20.01 11.95 0.37
C GLY A 115 -18.52 12.27 0.53
N HIS A 116 -17.84 11.67 1.52
CA HIS A 116 -16.43 11.93 1.81
C HIS A 116 -15.51 11.39 0.71
N THR A 117 -14.52 12.18 0.33
CA THR A 117 -13.41 11.78 -0.56
C THR A 117 -12.06 11.73 0.18
N GLU A 118 -11.99 12.34 1.35
CA GLU A 118 -10.89 12.26 2.30
C GLU A 118 -11.39 11.54 3.56
N LEU A 119 -10.58 10.64 4.11
CA LEU A 119 -10.96 9.85 5.28
C LEU A 119 -9.87 9.90 6.35
N GLU A 120 -10.29 9.89 7.60
CA GLU A 120 -9.42 9.60 8.72
C GLU A 120 -9.29 8.08 8.88
N VAL A 121 -8.09 7.55 8.58
CA VAL A 121 -7.82 6.11 8.64
C VAL A 121 -7.09 5.75 9.94
N LEU A 122 -7.75 4.96 10.77
CA LEU A 122 -7.28 4.49 12.06
C LEU A 122 -6.56 3.13 11.95
N ASP A 123 -5.64 2.86 12.88
CA ASP A 123 -5.04 1.53 13.03
C ASP A 123 -6.09 0.52 13.55
N THR A 124 -6.96 0.92 14.48
CA THR A 124 -8.03 0.06 15.02
C THR A 124 -9.17 0.88 15.61
N TRP A 125 -10.37 0.29 15.66
CA TRP A 125 -11.52 0.89 16.36
C TRP A 125 -11.38 0.88 17.87
N ARG A 126 -10.60 -0.03 18.45
CA ARG A 126 -10.52 -0.23 19.91
C ARG A 126 -10.01 0.99 20.67
N THR A 127 -9.30 1.89 20.01
CA THR A 127 -8.74 3.11 20.62
C THR A 127 -9.68 4.31 20.52
N THR A 128 -10.73 4.23 19.69
CA THR A 128 -11.63 5.35 19.38
C THR A 128 -13.08 5.09 19.72
N LEU A 129 -13.53 3.84 19.63
CA LEU A 129 -14.90 3.43 19.92
C LEU A 129 -14.97 2.41 21.06
N PRO A 130 -15.98 2.49 21.94
CA PRO A 130 -16.27 1.42 22.88
C PRO A 130 -16.55 0.11 22.15
N THR A 131 -15.86 -0.95 22.54
CA THR A 131 -16.07 -2.29 21.97
C THR A 131 -16.68 -3.25 22.98
N ARG A 132 -17.51 -4.18 22.50
CA ARG A 132 -18.10 -5.24 23.33
C ARG A 132 -17.82 -6.61 22.71
N PRO A 133 -17.67 -7.67 23.53
CA PRO A 133 -17.61 -9.03 23.02
C PRO A 133 -18.91 -9.38 22.29
N THR A 134 -18.82 -9.66 20.99
CA THR A 134 -19.95 -10.09 20.16
C THR A 134 -19.42 -10.91 18.97
N ARG A 135 -20.30 -11.70 18.36
CA ARG A 135 -20.02 -12.36 17.07
C ARG A 135 -20.41 -11.48 15.88
N ILE A 136 -21.22 -10.45 16.11
CA ILE A 136 -21.69 -9.55 15.06
C ILE A 136 -20.63 -8.49 14.80
N LYS A 137 -19.87 -8.67 13.72
CA LYS A 137 -18.90 -7.69 13.23
C LYS A 137 -19.56 -6.77 12.21
N PRO A 138 -19.55 -5.44 12.41
CA PRO A 138 -19.91 -4.52 11.35
C PRO A 138 -18.76 -4.41 10.33
N VAL A 139 -19.10 -4.44 9.04
CA VAL A 139 -18.15 -4.44 7.91
C VAL A 139 -18.61 -3.48 6.81
N LEU A 140 -17.68 -3.14 5.90
CA LEU A 140 -18.01 -2.43 4.68
C LEU A 140 -18.11 -3.37 3.47
N GLN A 141 -19.04 -3.07 2.58
CA GLN A 141 -19.18 -3.73 1.28
C GLN A 141 -19.39 -2.70 0.19
N VAL A 142 -19.06 -3.05 -1.06
CA VAL A 142 -19.30 -2.20 -2.23
C VAL A 142 -20.50 -2.74 -3.01
N ASN A 143 -21.50 -1.89 -3.27
CA ASN A 143 -22.66 -2.21 -4.10
C ASN A 143 -22.87 -1.11 -5.15
N GLY A 144 -22.65 -1.43 -6.43
CA GLY A 144 -22.82 -0.47 -7.52
C GLY A 144 -21.98 0.80 -7.35
N GLY A 145 -20.74 0.67 -6.86
CA GLY A 145 -19.86 1.81 -6.56
C GLY A 145 -20.19 2.56 -5.27
N ARG A 146 -21.26 2.20 -4.55
CA ARG A 146 -21.57 2.78 -3.22
C ARG A 146 -21.02 1.90 -2.13
N ILE A 147 -20.31 2.49 -1.18
CA ILE A 147 -19.85 1.80 0.01
C ILE A 147 -21.01 1.75 1.00
N VAL A 148 -21.36 0.55 1.47
CA VAL A 148 -22.49 0.31 2.37
C VAL A 148 -22.04 -0.49 3.58
N MET A 149 -22.69 -0.23 4.71
CA MET A 149 -22.50 -1.00 5.93
C MET A 149 -23.29 -2.30 5.88
N ARG A 150 -22.68 -3.37 6.38
CA ARG A 150 -23.30 -4.66 6.65
C ARG A 150 -22.81 -5.18 7.99
N THR A 151 -23.44 -6.27 8.44
CA THR A 151 -22.96 -7.05 9.57
C THR A 151 -22.69 -8.47 9.10
N VAL A 152 -21.65 -9.08 9.65
CA VAL A 152 -21.34 -10.50 9.46
C VAL A 152 -21.34 -11.18 10.83
N ASP A 153 -21.83 -12.41 10.88
CA ASP A 153 -21.77 -13.26 12.07
C ASP A 153 -20.49 -14.10 11.99
N GLU A 154 -19.52 -13.78 12.85
CA GLU A 154 -18.25 -14.49 12.94
C GLU A 154 -18.41 -15.81 13.70
N THR A 155 -17.52 -16.78 13.44
CA THR A 155 -17.54 -18.08 14.11
C THR A 155 -17.18 -17.99 15.60
N HIS A 156 -16.37 -17.00 15.98
CA HIS A 156 -15.92 -16.77 17.35
C HIS A 156 -16.24 -15.35 17.81
N THR A 157 -16.49 -15.20 19.10
CA THR A 157 -16.70 -13.89 19.73
C THR A 157 -15.42 -13.07 19.72
N ALA A 158 -15.50 -11.82 19.28
CA ALA A 158 -14.43 -10.85 19.36
C ALA A 158 -14.96 -9.48 19.82
N ASN A 159 -14.05 -8.54 20.12
CA ASN A 159 -14.42 -7.19 20.52
C ASN A 159 -14.68 -6.31 19.31
N HIS A 160 -15.94 -5.94 19.11
CA HIS A 160 -16.38 -5.07 18.01
C HIS A 160 -17.09 -3.82 18.54
N PRO A 161 -17.02 -2.69 17.81
CA PRO A 161 -17.84 -1.53 18.10
C PRO A 161 -19.32 -1.83 17.86
N SER A 162 -20.21 -1.07 18.48
CA SER A 162 -21.65 -1.18 18.20
C SER A 162 -21.93 -0.79 16.74
N THR A 163 -22.97 -1.37 16.13
CA THR A 163 -23.37 -1.02 14.74
C THR A 163 -23.76 0.47 14.63
N MET A 164 -24.30 1.06 15.70
CA MET A 164 -24.68 2.47 15.72
C MET A 164 -23.45 3.38 15.71
N ASP A 165 -22.48 3.13 16.59
CA ASP A 165 -21.26 3.94 16.69
C ASP A 165 -20.42 3.78 15.42
N PHE A 166 -20.28 2.55 14.94
CA PHE A 166 -19.60 2.29 13.67
C PHE A 166 -20.29 3.03 12.51
N LYS A 167 -21.63 3.06 12.45
CA LYS A 167 -22.37 3.82 11.43
C LYS A 167 -22.14 5.32 11.52
N ALA A 168 -22.12 5.87 12.73
CA ALA A 168 -21.81 7.28 12.92
C ALA A 168 -20.40 7.60 12.41
N SER A 169 -19.39 6.84 12.81
CA SER A 169 -17.98 7.04 12.39
C SER A 169 -17.76 6.88 10.89
N ILE A 170 -18.32 5.84 10.27
CA ILE A 170 -18.23 5.68 8.82
C ILE A 170 -18.90 6.87 8.11
N SER A 171 -20.07 7.31 8.56
CA SER A 171 -20.78 8.44 7.94
C SER A 171 -20.08 9.79 8.14
N SER A 172 -19.20 9.90 9.15
CA SER A 172 -18.37 11.09 9.39
C SER A 172 -17.01 11.04 8.69
N GLY A 173 -16.72 10.00 7.89
CA GLY A 173 -15.47 9.90 7.14
C GLY A 173 -14.32 9.26 7.91
N THR A 174 -14.58 8.53 9.00
CA THR A 174 -13.55 7.78 9.75
C THR A 174 -13.65 6.30 9.43
N CYS A 175 -12.52 5.62 9.23
CA CYS A 175 -12.48 4.16 9.01
C CYS A 175 -11.18 3.54 9.55
N THR A 176 -11.04 2.21 9.50
CA THR A 176 -9.76 1.53 9.76
C THR A 176 -9.11 1.00 8.48
N HIS A 177 -7.83 0.65 8.55
CA HIS A 177 -7.14 -0.07 7.46
C HIS A 177 -7.85 -1.38 7.07
N ASP A 178 -8.45 -2.10 8.02
CA ASP A 178 -9.25 -3.28 7.70
C ASP A 178 -10.49 -2.93 6.87
N ASN A 179 -11.14 -1.81 7.17
CA ASN A 179 -12.26 -1.32 6.36
C ASN A 179 -11.82 -0.87 4.96
N VAL A 180 -10.62 -0.30 4.81
CA VAL A 180 -10.03 -0.01 3.49
C VAL A 180 -9.86 -1.29 2.68
N ARG A 181 -9.32 -2.36 3.30
CA ARG A 181 -9.16 -3.67 2.64
C ARG A 181 -10.51 -4.26 2.24
N GLU A 182 -11.51 -4.23 3.13
CA GLU A 182 -12.88 -4.70 2.84
C GLU A 182 -13.48 -3.97 1.62
N VAL A 183 -13.35 -2.64 1.57
CA VAL A 183 -13.84 -1.82 0.45
C VAL A 183 -13.11 -2.15 -0.84
N LEU A 184 -11.77 -2.20 -0.83
CA LEU A 184 -11.00 -2.50 -2.05
C LEU A 184 -11.23 -3.91 -2.55
N GLN A 185 -11.38 -4.89 -1.67
CA GLN A 185 -11.74 -6.26 -2.06
C GLN A 185 -13.08 -6.28 -2.80
N GLY A 186 -14.09 -5.55 -2.30
CA GLY A 186 -15.37 -5.40 -2.99
C GLY A 186 -15.22 -4.63 -4.31
N ALA A 187 -14.46 -3.53 -4.32
CA ALA A 187 -14.27 -2.68 -5.49
C ALA A 187 -13.61 -3.43 -6.65
N LEU A 188 -12.61 -4.28 -6.37
CA LEU A 188 -11.89 -5.04 -7.40
C LEU A 188 -12.77 -6.06 -8.15
N THR A 189 -13.96 -6.37 -7.64
CA THR A 189 -14.95 -7.18 -8.38
C THR A 189 -15.61 -6.40 -9.53
N ALA A 190 -15.67 -5.06 -9.43
CA ALA A 190 -16.24 -4.19 -10.45
C ALA A 190 -15.21 -3.80 -11.52
N GLU A 191 -15.62 -3.85 -12.79
CA GLU A 191 -14.76 -3.51 -13.93
C GLU A 191 -14.30 -2.04 -13.89
N ALA A 192 -15.21 -1.11 -13.58
CA ALA A 192 -14.91 0.32 -13.51
C ALA A 192 -13.76 0.64 -12.54
N ALA A 193 -13.71 -0.02 -11.38
CA ALA A 193 -12.64 0.15 -10.41
C ALA A 193 -11.32 -0.43 -10.93
N ARG A 194 -11.33 -1.63 -11.54
CA ARG A 194 -10.13 -2.22 -12.13
C ARG A 194 -9.54 -1.32 -13.23
N LEU A 195 -10.38 -0.81 -14.14
CA LEU A 195 -9.94 0.11 -15.20
C LEU A 195 -9.35 1.40 -14.64
N ALA A 196 -10.00 2.01 -13.65
CA ALA A 196 -9.49 3.22 -13.01
C ALA A 196 -8.12 3.00 -12.35
N LEU A 197 -7.95 1.89 -11.61
CA LEU A 197 -6.68 1.56 -10.97
C LEU A 197 -5.59 1.20 -11.97
N SER A 198 -5.90 0.43 -13.03
CA SER A 198 -4.93 0.13 -14.10
C SER A 198 -4.42 1.41 -14.76
N SER A 199 -5.32 2.32 -15.14
CA SER A 199 -4.94 3.61 -15.72
C SER A 199 -4.11 4.46 -14.74
N PHE A 200 -4.47 4.44 -13.46
CA PHE A 200 -3.67 5.10 -12.42
C PHE A 200 -2.24 4.54 -12.37
N PHE A 201 -2.06 3.23 -12.32
CA PHE A 201 -0.73 2.63 -12.28
C PHE A 201 0.07 2.91 -13.55
N GLU A 202 -0.53 2.80 -14.74
CA GLU A 202 0.14 3.07 -16.02
C GLU A 202 0.72 4.50 -16.10
N THR A 203 -0.03 5.46 -15.56
CA THR A 203 0.31 6.90 -15.62
C THR A 203 1.13 7.41 -14.44
N SER A 204 1.15 6.69 -13.31
CA SER A 204 1.78 7.19 -12.07
C SER A 204 2.90 6.30 -11.53
N VAL A 205 2.97 5.02 -11.90
CA VAL A 205 3.97 4.08 -11.38
C VAL A 205 4.76 3.46 -12.53
N ARG A 206 6.07 3.40 -12.34
CA ARG A 206 6.99 2.70 -13.21
C ARG A 206 7.20 1.28 -12.67
N SER A 207 6.80 0.29 -13.46
CA SER A 207 7.16 -1.12 -13.30
C SER A 207 8.48 -1.43 -13.99
#